data_AF-A0A3M2WXL5-F1
#
_entry.id   AF-A0A3M2WXL5-F1
#
_cell.length_a   1.000
_cell.length_b   1.000
_cell.length_c   1.000
_cell.angle_alpha   90.00
_cell.angle_beta   90.00
_cell.angle_gamma   90.00
#
_symmetry.space_group_name_H-M   'P 1'
#
loop_
_entity.id
_entity.type
_entity.pdbx_description
1 polymer ?
#
loop_
_entity_poly.entity_id
_entity_poly.type
_entity_poly.pdbx_seq_one_letter_code
_entity_poly.pdbx_strand_id
1 'polypeptide(L)'
;MPIPDGLMPHLKRLMDIAQRVGFDPADQIFNVNRFSGHYSRPQMNADQVEAMYKKLTAMTGVRMTPHRFRHTIASEMMRQPERNIHIT
;
A
#
# COMPACT_ATOMS: atom_id res chain seq x y z
N MET A 1 7.54 7.91 -10.25
CA MET A 1 6.25 8.25 -9.63
C MET A 1 6.54 9.12 -8.43
N PRO A 2 6.01 10.35 -8.36
CA PRO A 2 6.12 11.14 -7.14
C PRO A 2 5.34 10.43 -6.01
N ILE A 3 5.88 10.53 -4.80
CA ILE A 3 5.24 10.04 -3.58
C ILE A 3 4.68 11.29 -2.88
N PRO A 4 3.37 11.35 -2.58
CA PRO A 4 2.81 12.47 -1.83
C PRO A 4 3.51 12.66 -0.48
N ASP A 5 3.83 13.90 -0.11
CA ASP A 5 4.57 14.20 1.13
C ASP A 5 3.85 13.72 2.39
N GLY A 6 2.51 13.72 2.37
CA GLY A 6 1.69 13.15 3.43
C GLY A 6 1.92 11.65 3.68
N LEU A 7 2.44 10.90 2.70
CA LEU A 7 2.80 9.49 2.86
C LEU A 7 4.21 9.28 3.42
N MET A 8 5.08 10.29 3.37
CA MET A 8 6.49 10.16 3.76
C MET A 8 6.68 9.72 5.22
N PRO A 9 5.94 10.27 6.23
CA PRO A 9 6.06 9.80 7.61
C PRO A 9 5.68 8.33 7.76
N HIS A 10 4.70 7.85 7.00
CA HIS A 10 4.24 6.46 7.04
C HIS A 10 5.24 5.51 6.39
N LEU A 11 5.83 5.90 5.26
CA LEU A 11 6.88 5.13 4.60
C LEU A 11 8.14 5.06 5.46
N LYS A 12 8.56 6.17 6.07
CA LYS A 12 9.70 6.17 7.01
C LYS A 12 9.47 5.20 8.16
N ARG A 13 8.28 5.27 8.80
CA ARG A 13 7.92 4.34 9.87
C ARG A 13 7.96 2.88 9.41
N LEU A 14 7.45 2.59 8.20
CA LEU A 14 7.48 1.24 7.64
C LEU A 14 8.92 0.75 7.43
N MET A 15 9.79 1.59 6.88
CA MET A 15 11.21 1.27 6.67
C MET A 15 11.95 1.06 7.98
N ASP A 16 11.72 1.90 8.99
CA ASP A 16 12.33 1.76 10.32
C ASP A 16 11.93 0.41 10.96
N ILE A 17 10.67 0.00 10.81
CA ILE A 17 10.19 -1.30 11.31
C ILE A 17 10.80 -2.44 10.49
N ALA A 18 10.83 -2.34 9.16
CA ALA A 18 11.42 -3.35 8.29
C ALA A 18 12.89 -3.61 8.62
N GLN A 19 13.66 -2.54 8.87
CA GLN A 19 15.06 -2.64 9.30
C GLN A 19 15.19 -3.39 10.63
N ARG A 20 14.34 -3.08 11.62
CA ARG A 20 14.34 -3.77 12.92
C ARG A 20 13.96 -5.24 12.83
N VAL A 21 13.12 -5.60 11.86
CA VAL A 21 12.70 -6.99 11.59
C VAL A 21 13.73 -7.74 10.73
N GLY A 22 14.79 -7.07 10.26
CA GLY A 22 15.86 -7.68 9.47
C GLY A 22 15.47 -7.95 8.02
N PHE A 23 14.77 -7.00 7.38
CA PHE A 23 14.57 -7.04 5.93
C PHE A 23 15.87 -6.73 5.20
N ASP A 24 16.11 -7.47 4.12
CA ASP A 24 17.18 -7.17 3.18
C ASP A 24 16.75 -6.08 2.18
N PRO A 25 17.69 -5.35 1.55
CA PRO A 25 17.36 -4.32 0.56
C PRO A 25 16.54 -4.82 -0.64
N ALA A 26 16.61 -6.12 -0.93
CA ALA A 26 15.85 -6.76 -2.01
C ALA A 26 14.48 -7.29 -1.57
N ASP A 27 14.17 -7.26 -0.27
CA ASP A 27 12.88 -7.73 0.24
C ASP A 27 11.76 -6.77 -0.15
N GLN A 28 10.56 -7.33 -0.35
CA GLN A 28 9.37 -6.55 -0.57
C GLN A 28 9.02 -5.73 0.68
N ILE A 29 9.18 -4.41 0.63
CA ILE A 29 8.87 -3.53 1.77
C ILE A 29 7.40 -3.66 2.23
N PHE A 30 6.48 -3.85 1.29
CA PHE A 30 5.09 -4.21 1.58
C PHE A 30 4.95 -5.73 1.56
N ASN A 31 5.19 -6.37 2.72
CA ASN A 31 5.05 -7.82 2.84
C ASN A 31 4.44 -8.22 4.19
N VAL A 32 3.12 -8.44 4.19
CA VAL A 32 2.39 -8.81 5.41
C VAL A 32 2.84 -10.13 6.02
N ASN A 33 3.50 -11.01 5.25
CA ASN A 33 4.02 -12.27 5.77
C ASN A 33 5.18 -12.05 6.74
N ARG A 34 5.98 -11.02 6.50
CA ARG A 34 7.14 -10.70 7.33
C ARG A 34 6.78 -9.91 8.59
N PHE A 35 5.58 -9.34 8.64
CA PHE A 35 5.04 -8.63 9.81
C PHE A 35 4.02 -9.46 10.60
N SER A 36 3.71 -10.69 10.16
CA SER A 36 2.72 -11.56 10.81
C SER A 36 3.36 -12.89 11.18
N GLY A 37 3.21 -13.30 12.45
CA GLY A 37 3.61 -14.64 12.88
C GLY A 37 2.77 -15.78 12.27
N HIS A 38 1.68 -15.46 11.58
CA HIS A 38 0.74 -16.46 11.03
C HIS A 38 1.08 -16.89 9.60
N TYR A 39 1.95 -16.17 8.88
CA TYR A 39 2.25 -16.48 7.48
C TYR A 39 3.76 -16.59 7.26
N SER A 40 4.25 -17.72 6.76
CA SER A 40 5.69 -17.98 6.61
C SER A 40 6.23 -17.76 5.19
N ARG A 41 5.46 -17.18 4.27
CA ARG A 41 5.89 -17.02 2.88
C ARG A 41 6.94 -15.91 2.73
N PRO A 42 8.01 -16.11 1.92
CA PRO A 42 9.02 -15.09 1.69
C PRO A 42 8.48 -13.82 1.03
N GLN A 43 7.49 -13.96 0.14
CA GLN A 43 6.91 -12.85 -0.63
C GLN A 43 5.40 -12.78 -0.47
N MET A 44 4.88 -11.55 -0.47
CA MET A 44 3.45 -11.28 -0.55
C MET A 44 2.98 -11.37 -2.00
N ASN A 45 1.81 -11.98 -2.21
CA ASN A 45 1.21 -12.12 -3.54
C ASN A 45 -0.06 -11.25 -3.70
N ALA A 46 -0.59 -11.22 -4.92
CA ALA A 46 -1.78 -10.43 -5.25
C ALA A 46 -3.03 -10.88 -4.46
N ASP A 47 -3.19 -12.16 -4.17
CA ASP A 47 -4.33 -12.68 -3.40
C ASP A 47 -4.39 -12.06 -2.00
N GLN A 48 -3.23 -11.84 -1.37
CA GLN A 48 -3.16 -11.20 -0.05
C GLN A 48 -3.56 -9.72 -0.12
N VAL A 49 -3.20 -9.04 -1.21
CA VAL A 49 -3.66 -7.67 -1.48
C VAL A 49 -5.18 -7.68 -1.66
N GLU A 50 -5.73 -8.59 -2.46
CA GLU A 50 -7.19 -8.72 -2.62
C GLU A 50 -7.91 -9.00 -1.30
N ALA A 51 -7.35 -9.88 -0.46
CA ALA A 51 -7.91 -10.19 0.85
C ALA A 51 -7.95 -8.95 1.76
N MET A 52 -6.94 -8.09 1.71
CA MET A 52 -6.96 -6.79 2.41
C MET A 52 -8.12 -5.91 1.93
N TYR A 53 -8.32 -5.77 0.62
CA TYR A 53 -9.43 -4.97 0.07
C TYR A 53 -10.81 -5.54 0.41
N LYS A 54 -10.95 -6.88 0.49
CA LYS A 54 -12.17 -7.54 0.98
C LYS A 54 -12.46 -7.15 2.43
N LYS A 55 -11.45 -7.15 3.30
CA LYS A 55 -11.59 -6.69 4.70
C LYS A 55 -12.00 -5.23 4.78
N LEU A 56 -11.37 -4.34 4.01
CA LEU A 56 -11.74 -2.92 3.96
C LEU A 56 -13.17 -2.71 3.46
N THR A 57 -13.59 -3.45 2.44
CA THR A 57 -14.97 -3.43 1.94
C THR A 57 -15.96 -3.82 3.05
N ALA A 58 -15.67 -4.89 3.79
CA ALA A 58 -16.52 -5.34 4.89
C ALA A 58 -16.59 -4.32 6.03
N MET A 59 -15.48 -3.65 6.34
CA MET A 59 -15.41 -2.64 7.40
C MET A 59 -16.10 -1.32 7.04
N THR A 60 -16.08 -0.93 5.77
CA THR A 60 -16.59 0.38 5.31
C THR A 60 -17.95 0.30 4.64
N GLY A 61 -18.40 -0.90 4.25
CA GLY A 61 -19.57 -1.11 3.39
C GLY A 61 -19.35 -0.69 1.93
N VAL A 62 -18.19 -0.13 1.57
CA VAL A 62 -17.90 0.39 0.24
C VAL A 62 -17.12 -0.63 -0.57
N ARG A 63 -17.69 -1.08 -1.68
CA ARG A 63 -17.03 -2.06 -2.57
C ARG A 63 -15.77 -1.48 -3.18
N MET A 64 -14.62 -2.03 -2.79
CA MET A 64 -13.30 -1.66 -3.31
C MET A 64 -12.49 -2.89 -3.73
N THR A 65 -11.76 -2.75 -4.84
CA THR A 65 -10.78 -3.73 -5.34
C THR A 65 -9.50 -2.99 -5.74
N PRO A 66 -8.33 -3.66 -5.79
CA PRO A 66 -7.08 -3.00 -6.18
C PRO A 66 -7.20 -2.26 -7.52
N HIS A 67 -7.85 -2.91 -8.50
CA HIS A 67 -8.06 -2.35 -9.82
C HIS A 67 -8.98 -1.12 -9.79
N ARG A 68 -10.12 -1.20 -9.07
CA ARG A 68 -11.04 -0.07 -8.93
C ARG A 68 -10.36 1.11 -8.25
N PHE A 69 -9.59 0.84 -7.20
CA PHE A 69 -8.85 1.87 -6.48
C PHE A 69 -7.88 2.61 -7.41
N ARG A 70 -7.07 1.87 -8.18
CA ARG A 70 -6.18 2.46 -9.19
C ARG A 70 -6.94 3.32 -10.20
N HIS A 71 -8.08 2.83 -10.72
CA HIS A 71 -8.90 3.58 -11.66
C HIS A 71 -9.46 4.87 -11.06
N THR A 72 -9.90 4.83 -9.80
CA THR A 72 -10.38 6.01 -9.09
C THR A 72 -9.26 7.04 -8.95
N ILE A 73 -8.08 6.63 -8.47
CA ILE A 73 -6.94 7.56 -8.34
C ILE A 73 -6.56 8.16 -9.70
N ALA A 74 -6.43 7.34 -10.75
CA ALA A 74 -6.12 7.84 -12.09
C ALA A 74 -7.17 8.83 -12.61
N SER A 75 -8.46 8.53 -12.43
CA SER A 75 -9.55 9.40 -12.88
C SER A 75 -9.58 10.72 -12.09
N GLU A 76 -9.38 10.67 -10.77
CA GLU A 76 -9.32 11.86 -9.93
C GLU A 76 -8.13 12.75 -10.28
N MET A 77 -6.96 12.16 -10.54
CA MET A 77 -5.78 12.89 -11.02
C MET A 77 -6.05 13.58 -12.37
N MET A 78 -6.75 12.92 -13.30
CA MET A 78 -7.09 13.53 -14.60
C MET A 78 -8.16 14.63 -14.50
N ARG A 79 -9.08 14.55 -13.53
CA ARG A 79 -10.11 15.58 -13.28
C ARG A 79 -9.57 16.85 -12.65
N GLN A 80 -8.46 16.74 -11.91
CA GLN A 80 -7.81 17.86 -11.25
C GLN A 80 -6.34 17.91 -11.70
N PRO A 81 -6.06 18.24 -12.98
CA PRO A 81 -4.71 18.21 -13.53
C PRO A 81 -3.75 19.15 -12.80
N GLU A 82 -4.27 20.23 -12.22
CA GLU A 82 -3.50 21.10 -11.34
C GLU A 82 -3.08 20.34 -10.07
N ARG A 83 -4.01 19.64 -9.40
CA ARG A 83 -3.75 18.75 -8.25
C ARG A 83 -3.15 17.39 -8.65
N ASN A 84 -2.35 17.35 -9.71
CA ASN A 84 -1.43 16.26 -9.94
C ASN A 84 -0.48 16.19 -8.74
N ILE A 85 -0.84 15.36 -7.75
CA ILE A 85 -0.07 15.03 -6.54
C ILE A 85 0.91 16.16 -6.21
N HIS A 86 0.41 17.31 -5.77
CA HIS A 86 1.27 18.45 -5.49
C HIS A 86 2.29 18.01 -4.44
N ILE A 87 3.52 17.84 -4.91
CA ILE A 87 4.75 17.69 -4.16
C ILE A 87 4.89 19.02 -3.42
N THR A 88 4.68 19.06 -2.12
CA THR A 88 5.00 20.21 -1.27
C THR A 88 5.46 19.73 0.09
#